data_AF-A0A6G0YWP4-F1
#
_entry.id   AF-A0A6G0YWP4-F1
#
_cell.length_a   1.000
_cell.length_b   1.000
_cell.length_c   1.000
_cell.angle_alpha   90.00
_cell.angle_beta   90.00
_cell.angle_gamma   90.00
#
_symmetry.space_group_name_H-M   'P 1'
#
loop_
_entity.id
_entity.type
_entity.pdbx_description
1 polymer ?
#
loop_
_entity_poly.entity_id
_entity_poly.type
_entity_poly.pdbx_seq_one_letter_code
_entity_poly.pdbx_strand_id
1 'polypeptide(L)'
;MLISTSFGILVFQPNVLYACGAWASTKSDKNKLMIFEKKFLQRIFGPKRNNEGGYEIMSNKELVSLFNEPNIVATLKSQTVREYKMDWIRLES
;
A
#
# COMPACT_ATOMS: atom_id res chain seq x y z
N MET A 1 -21.49 1.82 -0.62
CA MET A 1 -20.17 2.49 -0.80
C MET A 1 -19.05 1.69 -0.15
N LEU A 2 -19.19 1.21 1.10
CA LEU A 2 -18.15 0.43 1.80
C LEU A 2 -17.65 -0.83 1.07
N ILE A 3 -18.54 -1.56 0.38
CA ILE A 3 -18.20 -2.81 -0.34
C ILE A 3 -17.24 -2.56 -1.53
N SER A 4 -17.41 -1.43 -2.23
CA SER A 4 -16.56 -1.07 -3.38
C SER A 4 -15.14 -0.68 -2.95
N THR A 5 -15.03 0.11 -1.87
CA THR A 5 -13.76 0.46 -1.22
C THR A 5 -13.01 -0.79 -0.74
N SER A 6 -13.68 -1.70 -0.02
CA SER A 6 -13.03 -2.90 0.53
C SER A 6 -12.59 -3.88 -0.56
N PHE A 7 -13.39 -4.09 -1.61
CA PHE A 7 -13.03 -4.99 -2.70
C PHE A 7 -11.80 -4.49 -3.49
N GLY A 8 -11.73 -3.19 -3.79
CA GLY A 8 -10.59 -2.59 -4.50
C GLY A 8 -9.27 -2.75 -3.73
N ILE A 9 -9.29 -2.58 -2.41
CA ILE A 9 -8.11 -2.73 -1.54
C ILE A 9 -7.68 -4.20 -1.44
N LEU A 10 -8.65 -5.10 -1.23
CA LEU A 10 -8.42 -6.53 -1.00
C LEU A 10 -7.82 -7.25 -2.21
N VAL A 11 -8.13 -6.81 -3.43
CA VAL A 11 -7.51 -7.34 -4.65
C VAL A 11 -6.17 -6.65 -4.93
N PHE A 12 -6.04 -5.36 -4.68
CA PHE A 12 -4.86 -4.60 -5.07
C PHE A 12 -3.61 -4.97 -4.27
N GLN A 13 -3.68 -4.98 -2.93
CA GLN A 13 -2.52 -5.24 -2.08
C GLN A 13 -1.82 -6.58 -2.36
N PRO A 14 -2.51 -7.74 -2.43
CA PRO A 14 -1.83 -9.01 -2.69
C PRO A 14 -1.21 -9.08 -4.09
N ASN A 15 -1.83 -8.49 -5.11
CA ASN A 15 -1.27 -8.45 -6.46
C ASN A 15 0.00 -7.62 -6.55
N VAL A 16 0.01 -6.45 -5.90
CA VAL A 16 1.20 -5.59 -5.85
C VAL A 16 2.31 -6.26 -5.04
N LEU A 17 1.98 -6.90 -3.92
CA LEU A 17 2.97 -7.63 -3.10
C LEU A 17 3.60 -8.80 -3.88
N TYR A 18 2.79 -9.57 -4.61
CA TYR A 18 3.29 -10.66 -5.45
C TYR A 18 4.21 -10.16 -6.56
N ALA A 19 3.81 -9.11 -7.29
CA ALA A 19 4.66 -8.49 -8.32
C ALA A 19 5.96 -7.94 -7.73
N CYS A 20 5.90 -7.33 -6.53
CA CYS A 20 7.09 -6.80 -5.86
C CYS A 20 8.05 -7.88 -5.38
N GLY A 21 7.54 -8.99 -4.83
CA GLY A 21 8.36 -10.14 -4.45
C GLY A 21 9.11 -10.73 -5.63
N ALA A 22 8.51 -10.74 -6.81
CA ALA A 22 9.14 -11.26 -8.02
C ALA A 22 10.06 -10.24 -8.74
N TRP A 23 9.86 -8.92 -8.59
CA TRP A 23 10.56 -7.90 -9.43
C TRP A 23 11.16 -6.71 -8.68
N ALA A 24 10.62 -6.26 -7.54
CA ALA A 24 10.96 -4.96 -6.95
C ALA A 24 11.94 -5.06 -5.77
N SER A 25 13.23 -5.17 -6.06
CA SER A 25 14.28 -5.33 -5.03
C SER A 25 14.90 -4.00 -4.54
N THR A 26 14.75 -2.88 -5.27
CA THR A 26 15.50 -1.64 -4.95
C THR A 26 14.74 -0.60 -4.12
N LYS A 27 15.48 0.27 -3.41
CA LYS A 27 14.91 1.40 -2.65
C LYS A 27 14.13 2.39 -3.54
N SER A 28 14.50 2.54 -4.81
CA SER A 28 13.83 3.43 -5.77
C SER A 28 12.41 2.96 -6.09
N ASP A 29 12.23 1.64 -6.25
CA ASP A 29 10.94 1.05 -6.57
C ASP A 29 9.95 1.16 -5.41
N LYS A 30 10.45 1.06 -4.17
CA LYS A 30 9.65 1.27 -2.95
C LYS A 30 9.02 2.66 -2.89
N ASN A 31 9.74 3.70 -3.32
CA ASN A 31 9.21 5.06 -3.35
C ASN A 31 8.14 5.23 -4.43
N LYS A 32 8.35 4.63 -5.62
CA LYS A 32 7.35 4.64 -6.70
C LYS A 32 6.07 3.91 -6.29
N LEU A 33 6.19 2.79 -5.58
CA LEU A 33 5.07 2.03 -5.04
C LEU A 33 4.25 2.84 -4.04
N MET A 34 4.90 3.61 -3.16
CA MET A 34 4.21 4.47 -2.21
C MET A 34 3.38 5.56 -2.92
N ILE A 35 3.93 6.17 -3.98
CA ILE A 35 3.21 7.16 -4.80
C ILE A 35 2.04 6.51 -5.53
N PHE A 36 2.24 5.29 -6.05
CA PHE A 36 1.23 4.54 -6.77
C PHE A 36 0.05 4.14 -5.87
N GLU A 37 0.33 3.55 -4.71
CA GLU A 37 -0.68 3.20 -3.69
C GLU A 37 -1.49 4.44 -3.28
N LYS A 38 -0.81 5.56 -3.01
CA LYS A 38 -1.48 6.82 -2.66
C LYS A 38 -2.45 7.26 -3.77
N LYS A 39 -2.01 7.27 -5.03
CA LYS A 39 -2.87 7.66 -6.17
C LYS A 39 -4.04 6.70 -6.35
N PHE A 40 -3.82 5.40 -6.11
CA PHE A 40 -4.87 4.39 -6.17
C PHE A 40 -5.93 4.61 -5.09
N LEU A 41 -5.51 4.80 -3.83
CA LEU A 41 -6.42 5.10 -2.72
C LEU A 41 -7.21 6.40 -2.97
N GLN A 42 -6.57 7.45 -3.46
CA GLN A 42 -7.26 8.70 -3.84
C GLN A 42 -8.33 8.50 -4.92
N ARG A 43 -8.16 7.54 -5.83
CA ARG A 43 -9.17 7.20 -6.84
C ARG A 43 -10.34 6.41 -6.26
N ILE A 44 -10.09 5.53 -5.29
CA ILE A 44 -11.14 4.74 -4.64
C ILE A 44 -12.00 5.62 -3.72
N PHE A 45 -11.36 6.42 -2.87
CA PHE A 45 -12.06 7.30 -1.93
C PHE A 45 -12.69 8.52 -2.60
N GLY A 46 -12.13 8.93 -3.75
CA GLY A 46 -12.59 10.10 -4.48
C GLY A 46 -12.13 11.42 -3.87
N PRO A 47 -12.49 12.55 -4.50
CA PRO A 47 -12.18 13.89 -3.99
C PRO A 47 -13.02 14.22 -2.75
N LYS A 48 -12.41 14.91 -1.79
CA LYS A 48 -13.08 15.39 -0.58
C LYS A 48 -13.87 16.66 -0.91
N ARG A 49 -15.08 16.76 -0.39
CA ARG A 49 -15.88 17.99 -0.48
C ARG A 49 -15.41 18.95 0.62
N ASN A 50 -14.93 20.13 0.23
CA ASN A 50 -14.61 21.21 1.17
C ASN A 50 -15.92 21.84 1.68
N ASN A 51 -15.88 22.44 2.87
CA ASN A 51 -17.01 23.13 3.51
C ASN A 51 -17.53 24.29 2.65
N GLU A 52 -16.70 24.83 1.77
CA GLU A 52 -17.05 25.89 0.80
C GLU A 52 -17.66 25.35 -0.52
N GLY A 53 -17.90 24.03 -0.61
CA GLY A 53 -18.53 23.40 -1.77
C GLY A 53 -17.57 23.00 -2.91
N GLY A 54 -16.27 23.28 -2.77
CA GLY A 54 -15.21 22.84 -3.68
C GLY A 54 -14.81 21.37 -3.51
N TYR A 55 -14.12 20.81 -4.51
CA TYR A 55 -13.50 19.48 -4.42
C TYR A 55 -12.00 19.62 -4.18
N GLU A 56 -11.50 19.06 -3.08
CA GLU A 56 -10.08 19.06 -2.75
C GLU A 56 -9.48 17.66 -2.83
N ILE A 57 -8.21 17.62 -3.22
CA ILE A 57 -7.39 16.40 -3.16
C ILE A 57 -7.09 16.11 -1.70
N MET A 58 -7.44 14.92 -1.22
CA MET A 58 -7.13 14.49 0.15
C MET A 58 -5.63 14.54 0.46
N SER A 59 -5.30 15.10 1.62
CA SER A 59 -3.92 15.15 2.10
C SER A 59 -3.41 13.76 2.50
N ASN A 60 -2.08 13.58 2.54
CA ASN A 60 -1.46 12.31 2.96
C ASN A 60 -1.91 11.88 4.35
N LYS A 61 -2.05 12.83 5.28
CA LYS A 61 -2.39 12.56 6.68
C LYS A 61 -3.82 12.03 6.80
N GLU A 62 -4.75 12.64 6.07
CA GLU A 62 -6.16 12.23 6.07
C GLU A 62 -6.34 10.86 5.40
N LEU A 63 -5.62 10.62 4.29
CA LEU A 63 -5.65 9.33 3.61
C LEU A 63 -5.15 8.20 4.52
N VAL A 64 -4.09 8.46 5.29
CA VAL A 64 -3.55 7.50 6.27
C VAL A 64 -4.54 7.27 7.41
N SER A 65 -5.19 8.31 7.94
CA SER A 65 -6.20 8.15 8.99
C SER A 65 -7.44 7.40 8.54
N LEU A 66 -7.85 7.55 7.27
CA LEU A 66 -9.00 6.85 6.69
C LEU A 66 -8.68 5.40 6.36
N PHE A 67 -7.46 5.12 5.91
CA PHE A 67 -7.03 3.77 5.57
C PHE A 67 -6.78 2.93 6.82
N ASN A 68 -6.20 3.50 7.88
CA ASN A 68 -5.91 2.87 9.18
C ASN A 68 -5.17 1.51 9.12
N GLU A 69 -4.65 1.14 7.94
CA GLU A 69 -3.97 -0.11 7.63
C GLU A 69 -2.49 0.12 7.28
N PRO A 70 -1.63 -0.91 7.45
CA PRO A 70 -0.22 -0.80 7.12
C PRO A 70 -0.03 -0.62 5.60
N ASN A 71 0.76 0.39 5.24
CA ASN A 71 1.16 0.67 3.86
C ASN A 71 1.83 -0.56 3.20
N ILE A 72 1.64 -0.76 1.89
CA ILE A 72 2.24 -1.88 1.13
C ILE A 72 3.76 -1.99 1.36
N VAL A 73 4.48 -0.87 1.47
CA VAL A 73 5.92 -0.84 1.74
C VAL A 73 6.27 -1.40 3.11
N ALA A 74 5.43 -1.17 4.13
CA ALA A 74 5.62 -1.74 5.46
C ALA A 74 5.44 -3.28 5.42
N THR A 75 4.42 -3.74 4.70
CA THR A 75 4.17 -5.17 4.48
C THR A 75 5.32 -5.83 3.73
N LEU A 76 5.83 -5.21 2.67
CA LEU A 76 6.99 -5.69 1.90
C LEU A 76 8.26 -5.78 2.77
N LYS A 77 8.52 -4.77 3.63
CA LYS A 77 9.63 -4.84 4.60
C LYS A 77 9.46 -6.02 5.55
N SER A 78 8.26 -6.24 6.07
CA SER A 78 7.99 -7.38 6.96
C SER A 78 8.21 -8.74 6.27
N GLN A 79 7.88 -8.85 4.98
CA GLN A 79 8.10 -10.05 4.17
C GLN A 79 9.60 -10.32 3.98
N THR A 80 10.37 -9.31 3.57
CA THR A 80 11.82 -9.48 3.38
C THR A 80 12.53 -9.93 4.67
N VAL A 81 12.17 -9.36 5.82
CA VAL A 81 12.74 -9.79 7.12
C VAL A 81 12.38 -11.24 7.44
N ARG A 82 11.15 -11.67 7.13
CA ARG A 82 10.74 -13.07 7.29
C ARG A 82 11.52 -14.00 6.38
N GLU A 83 11.71 -13.63 5.12
CA GLU A 83 12.48 -14.42 4.14
C GLU A 83 13.91 -14.65 4.63
N TYR A 84 14.63 -13.59 5.01
CA TYR A 84 15.97 -13.73 5.58
C TYR A 84 15.97 -14.64 6.81
N LYS A 85 15.01 -14.47 7.73
CA LYS A 85 14.90 -15.31 8.92
C LYS A 85 14.69 -16.79 8.58
N MET A 86 13.89 -17.11 7.56
CA MET A 86 13.65 -18.48 7.13
C MET A 86 14.86 -19.08 6.42
N ASP A 87 15.59 -18.30 5.63
CA ASP A 87 16.84 -18.74 5.01
C ASP A 87 17.93 -19.03 6.06
N TRP A 88 18.05 -18.20 7.11
CA TRP A 88 18.93 -18.50 8.24
C TRP A 88 18.61 -19.85 8.90
N ILE A 89 17.33 -20.12 9.17
CA ILE A 89 16.91 -21.40 9.78
C ILE A 89 17.18 -22.59 8.84
N ARG A 90 17.05 -22.41 7.52
CA ARG A 90 17.34 -23.47 6.54
C ARG A 90 18.83 -23.80 6.47
N LEU A 91 19.70 -22.81 6.61
CA LEU A 91 21.15 -22.99 6.57
C LEU A 91 21.72 -23.64 7.84
N GLU A 92 20.98 -23.57 8.95
CA GLU A 92 21.34 -24.14 10.25
C GLU A 92 20.78 -25.57 10.46
N SER A 93 20.07 -26.14 9.47
CA SER A 93 19.44 -27.47 9.50
C SER A 93 20.11 -28.46 8.54
#